data_AF-A0A5C5ZEE2-F1
#
_entry.id   AF-A0A5C5ZEE2-F1
#
_cell.length_a   1.000
_cell.length_b   1.000
_cell.length_c   1.000
_cell.angle_alpha   90.00
_cell.angle_beta   90.00
_cell.angle_gamma   90.00
#
_symmetry.space_group_name_H-M   'P 1'
#
loop_
_entity.id
_entity.type
_entity.pdbx_description
1 polymer ?
#
loop_
_entity_poly.entity_id
_entity_poly.type
_entity_poly.pdbx_seq_one_letter_code
_entity_poly.pdbx_strand_id
1 'polypeptide(L)'
;MTKPKPPTTIQTGSLSGEFRLEGDRFLQRYLIGGAELLACHAPTPPLTGPVFQEVYEQPTPTGGSIAFLTGMAEGRYWSASIEAGGIDAGSDGAHSNESAPGGRLSFDLACRLKHTRGHVAAEYKLGEGVEATLAGGELTLQISGRPTAVVRPVGIEGHPTAQVMLADRSVVLAPGERSEGDPRWAFEIVAS
;
A
#
# COMPACT_ATOMS: atom_id res chain seq x y z
N MET A 1 -18.30 -0.56 -24.35
CA MET A 1 -17.76 -0.18 -23.02
C MET A 1 -17.88 -1.39 -22.11
N THR A 2 -16.76 -1.93 -21.65
CA THR A 2 -16.75 -2.98 -20.62
C THR A 2 -17.23 -2.38 -19.29
N LYS A 3 -18.10 -3.09 -18.58
CA LYS A 3 -18.58 -2.68 -17.26
C LYS A 3 -17.37 -2.55 -16.32
N PRO A 4 -17.28 -1.51 -15.46
CA PRO A 4 -16.19 -1.39 -14.51
C PRO A 4 -16.13 -2.64 -13.63
N LYS A 5 -14.93 -3.23 -13.48
CA LYS A 5 -14.72 -4.31 -12.52
C LYS A 5 -14.92 -3.73 -11.11
N PRO A 6 -15.62 -4.43 -10.20
CA PRO A 6 -15.69 -4.00 -8.80
C PRO A 6 -14.27 -3.88 -8.22
N PRO A 7 -14.06 -2.99 -7.22
CA PRO A 7 -12.78 -2.89 -6.55
C PRO A 7 -12.43 -4.22 -5.88
N THR A 8 -11.14 -4.56 -5.88
CA THR A 8 -10.59 -5.58 -5.00
C THR A 8 -10.43 -4.96 -3.62
N THR A 9 -10.90 -5.66 -2.58
CA THR A 9 -10.81 -5.19 -1.20
C THR A 9 -10.08 -6.22 -0.36
N ILE A 10 -9.05 -5.78 0.35
CA ILE A 10 -8.35 -6.57 1.38
C ILE A 10 -8.70 -5.97 2.74
N GLN A 11 -8.99 -6.81 3.74
CA GLN A 11 -9.36 -6.36 5.08
C GLN A 11 -8.66 -7.18 6.17
N THR A 12 -8.30 -6.51 7.25
CA THR A 12 -7.73 -7.10 8.47
C THR A 12 -8.05 -6.21 9.67
N GLY A 13 -8.67 -6.77 10.71
CA GLY A 13 -9.16 -6.01 11.85
C GLY A 13 -10.02 -4.82 11.42
N SER A 14 -9.64 -3.62 11.87
CA SER A 14 -10.27 -2.35 11.49
C SER A 14 -9.74 -1.74 10.19
N LEU A 15 -8.65 -2.26 9.62
CA LEU A 15 -8.05 -1.75 8.39
C LEU A 15 -8.64 -2.42 7.15
N SER A 16 -8.84 -1.63 6.10
CA SER A 16 -9.08 -2.15 4.76
C SER A 16 -8.35 -1.36 3.69
N GLY A 17 -8.01 -2.03 2.60
CA GLY A 17 -7.46 -1.45 1.38
C GLY A 17 -8.39 -1.73 0.20
N GLU A 18 -8.79 -0.69 -0.53
CA GLU A 18 -9.56 -0.79 -1.76
C GLU A 18 -8.66 -0.49 -2.97
N PHE A 19 -8.73 -1.36 -3.97
CA PHE A 19 -7.95 -1.27 -5.19
C PHE A 19 -8.88 -1.27 -6.39
N ARG A 20 -8.97 -0.13 -7.06
CA ARG A 20 -9.79 0.02 -8.27
C ARG A 20 -8.91 0.25 -9.48
N LEU A 21 -9.23 -0.45 -10.56
CA LEU A 21 -8.62 -0.22 -11.85
C LEU A 21 -9.22 1.02 -12.52
N GLU A 22 -8.38 1.99 -12.88
CA GLU A 22 -8.82 3.15 -13.65
C GLU A 22 -7.80 3.51 -14.72
N GLY A 23 -8.15 3.24 -15.98
CA GLY A 23 -7.25 3.45 -17.11
C GLY A 23 -6.00 2.60 -17.01
N ASP A 24 -4.88 3.25 -16.72
CA ASP A 24 -3.52 2.70 -16.67
C ASP A 24 -2.98 2.47 -15.25
N ARG A 25 -3.79 2.69 -14.21
CA ARG A 25 -3.32 2.66 -12.82
C ARG A 25 -4.29 2.02 -11.85
N PHE A 26 -3.76 1.63 -10.69
CA PHE A 26 -4.54 1.24 -9.53
C PHE A 26 -4.79 2.47 -8.66
N LEU A 27 -6.06 2.85 -8.50
CA LEU A 27 -6.47 3.74 -7.43
C LEU A 27 -6.50 2.93 -6.14
N GLN A 28 -5.76 3.42 -5.15
CA GLN A 28 -5.61 2.78 -3.85
C GLN A 28 -6.27 3.67 -2.80
N ARG A 29 -7.07 3.09 -1.92
CA ARG A 29 -7.62 3.79 -0.74
C ARG A 29 -7.42 2.91 0.47
N TYR A 30 -7.00 3.50 1.57
CA TYR A 30 -6.84 2.81 2.85
C TYR A 30 -7.80 3.40 3.85
N LEU A 31 -8.51 2.54 4.57
CA LEU A 31 -9.54 2.93 5.51
C LEU A 31 -9.28 2.31 6.89
N ILE A 32 -9.76 2.99 7.93
CA ILE A 32 -9.81 2.49 9.31
C ILE A 32 -11.23 2.61 9.85
N GLY A 33 -11.84 1.48 10.23
CA GLY A 33 -13.24 1.43 10.67
C GLY A 33 -14.23 2.06 9.67
N GLY A 34 -13.91 1.99 8.37
CA GLY A 34 -14.68 2.59 7.28
C GLY A 34 -14.41 4.07 6.98
N ALA A 35 -13.54 4.74 7.75
CA ALA A 35 -13.11 6.11 7.49
C ALA A 35 -11.83 6.12 6.64
N GLU A 36 -11.74 6.98 5.63
CA GLU A 36 -10.58 7.07 4.74
C GLU A 36 -9.37 7.67 5.47
N LEU A 37 -8.25 6.93 5.49
CA LEU A 37 -6.96 7.38 6.00
C LEU A 37 -6.15 8.07 4.89
N LEU A 38 -6.02 7.37 3.77
CA LEU A 38 -5.15 7.71 2.66
C LEU A 38 -5.86 7.34 1.35
N ALA A 39 -5.83 8.24 0.38
CA ALA A 39 -6.30 7.99 -0.97
C ALA A 39 -5.19 8.34 -1.96
N CYS A 40 -4.90 7.44 -2.90
CA CYS A 40 -3.94 7.66 -3.96
C CYS A 40 -4.26 8.98 -4.69
N HIS A 41 -3.25 9.83 -4.83
CA HIS A 41 -3.36 11.10 -5.52
C HIS A 41 -3.37 10.89 -7.05
N ALA A 42 -4.28 11.53 -7.80
CA ALA A 42 -4.23 11.54 -9.25
C ALA A 42 -4.61 12.90 -9.89
N PRO A 43 -4.05 13.27 -11.07
CA PRO A 43 -3.15 12.48 -11.92
C PRO A 43 -1.83 13.18 -12.32
N THR A 44 -0.71 12.45 -12.26
CA THR A 44 0.29 12.52 -13.34
C THR A 44 -0.41 12.09 -14.63
N PRO A 45 -0.20 12.76 -15.78
CA PRO A 45 -0.95 12.51 -17.01
C PRO A 45 -1.13 11.02 -17.34
N PRO A 46 -2.31 10.60 -17.84
CA PRO A 46 -2.51 9.22 -18.30
C PRO A 46 -1.50 8.83 -19.36
N LEU A 47 -0.94 7.62 -19.19
CA LEU A 47 -0.13 6.98 -20.20
C LEU A 47 -1.02 6.75 -21.43
N THR A 48 -0.49 7.03 -22.60
CA THR A 48 -1.18 6.96 -23.89
C THR A 48 -1.15 5.56 -24.54
N GLY A 49 -0.46 4.60 -23.93
CA GLY A 49 -0.24 3.24 -24.46
C GLY A 49 -1.19 2.15 -23.93
N PRO A 50 -1.13 0.93 -24.52
CA PRO A 50 -1.91 -0.19 -24.04
C PRO A 50 -1.52 -0.56 -22.60
N VAL A 51 -2.54 -0.85 -21.80
CA VAL A 51 -2.42 -1.18 -20.38
C VAL A 51 -2.75 -2.66 -20.22
N PHE A 52 -1.81 -3.43 -19.66
CA PHE A 52 -2.08 -4.77 -19.16
C PHE A 52 -2.10 -4.73 -17.65
N GLN A 53 -3.11 -5.30 -17.00
CA GLN A 53 -3.21 -5.33 -15.53
C GLN A 53 -3.93 -6.60 -15.05
N GLU A 54 -3.41 -7.21 -13.99
CA GLU A 54 -4.01 -8.38 -13.34
C GLU A 54 -4.07 -8.21 -11.82
N VAL A 55 -5.11 -8.79 -11.21
CA VAL A 55 -5.27 -8.86 -9.76
C VAL A 55 -5.57 -10.30 -9.39
N TYR A 56 -4.73 -10.86 -8.53
CA TYR A 56 -4.89 -12.21 -8.00
C TYR A 56 -5.02 -12.15 -6.49
N GLU A 57 -6.04 -12.80 -5.95
CA GLU A 57 -6.24 -12.92 -4.51
C GLU A 57 -6.03 -14.36 -4.09
N GLN A 58 -5.28 -14.57 -3.02
CA GLN A 58 -5.04 -15.89 -2.44
C GLN A 58 -5.18 -15.82 -0.92
N PRO A 59 -5.76 -16.85 -0.27
CA PRO A 59 -5.67 -16.99 1.16
C PRO A 59 -4.21 -17.28 1.56
N THR A 60 -3.78 -16.71 2.67
CA THR A 60 -2.46 -17.02 3.25
C THR A 60 -2.55 -18.25 4.17
N PRO A 61 -1.45 -19.00 4.36
CA PRO A 61 -1.44 -20.14 5.29
C PRO A 61 -1.79 -19.78 6.74
N THR A 62 -1.61 -18.51 7.13
CA THR A 62 -1.86 -17.97 8.47
C THR A 62 -3.28 -17.41 8.64
N GLY A 63 -4.17 -17.60 7.66
CA GLY A 63 -5.59 -17.19 7.75
C GLY A 63 -5.88 -15.76 7.28
N GLY A 64 -4.89 -15.04 6.77
CA GLY A 64 -5.04 -13.75 6.09
C GLY A 64 -5.32 -13.86 4.58
N SER A 65 -5.19 -12.76 3.86
CA SER A 65 -5.33 -12.71 2.40
C SER A 65 -4.19 -11.91 1.76
N ILE A 66 -3.74 -12.33 0.58
CA ILE A 66 -2.76 -11.60 -0.22
C ILE A 66 -3.37 -11.24 -1.58
N ALA A 67 -3.20 -9.98 -2.00
CA ALA A 67 -3.47 -9.57 -3.37
C ALA A 67 -2.17 -9.26 -4.09
N PHE A 68 -2.03 -9.82 -5.29
CA PHE A 68 -0.98 -9.48 -6.24
C PHE A 68 -1.58 -8.60 -7.33
N LEU A 69 -1.04 -7.40 -7.48
CA LEU A 69 -1.41 -6.45 -8.51
C LEU A 69 -0.23 -6.31 -9.46
N THR A 70 -0.43 -6.57 -10.75
CA THR A 70 0.60 -6.34 -11.76
C THR A 70 0.07 -5.42 -12.84
N GLY A 71 0.97 -4.70 -13.51
CA GLY A 71 0.60 -4.07 -14.75
C GLY A 71 1.76 -3.51 -15.57
N MET A 72 1.44 -3.14 -16.80
CA MET A 72 2.39 -2.63 -17.78
C MET A 72 1.74 -1.57 -18.66
N ALA A 73 2.45 -0.46 -18.88
CA ALA A 73 2.08 0.58 -19.86
C ALA A 73 3.32 1.39 -20.27
N GLU A 74 3.47 1.71 -21.56
CA GLU A 74 4.54 2.59 -22.10
C GLU A 74 5.97 2.29 -21.60
N GLY A 75 6.31 1.00 -21.47
CA GLY A 75 7.62 0.58 -20.96
C GLY A 75 7.77 0.67 -19.44
N ARG A 76 6.70 0.96 -18.71
CA ARG A 76 6.62 0.83 -17.26
C ARG A 76 6.03 -0.53 -16.92
N TYR A 77 6.60 -1.20 -15.93
CA TYR A 77 6.04 -2.39 -15.30
C TYR A 77 5.93 -2.12 -13.80
N TRP A 78 4.79 -2.40 -13.21
CA TRP A 78 4.59 -2.32 -11.77
C TRP A 78 4.06 -3.65 -11.26
N SER A 79 4.51 -3.99 -10.06
CA SER A 79 3.96 -5.09 -9.28
C SER A 79 3.85 -4.66 -7.83
N ALA A 80 2.73 -4.98 -7.19
CA ALA A 80 2.55 -4.84 -5.76
C ALA A 80 1.99 -6.15 -5.21
N SER A 81 2.54 -6.62 -4.10
CA SER A 81 1.89 -7.62 -3.26
C SER A 81 1.45 -6.98 -1.95
N ILE A 82 0.22 -7.25 -1.56
CA ILE A 82 -0.42 -6.64 -0.38
C ILE A 82 -0.99 -7.76 0.46
N GLU A 83 -0.46 -7.92 1.65
CA GLU A 83 -0.86 -8.96 2.58
C GLU A 83 -1.65 -8.34 3.74
N ALA A 84 -2.85 -8.84 3.97
CA ALA A 84 -3.59 -8.64 5.22
C ALA A 84 -3.21 -9.75 6.20
N GLY A 85 -2.55 -9.37 7.29
CA GLY A 85 -2.24 -10.27 8.40
C GLY A 85 -2.80 -9.74 9.72
N GLY A 86 -2.90 -10.63 10.71
CA GLY A 86 -3.00 -10.23 12.12
C GLY A 86 -1.66 -9.70 12.63
N ILE A 87 -1.68 -8.95 13.73
CA ILE A 87 -0.46 -8.42 14.38
C ILE A 87 0.45 -9.55 14.92
N ASP A 88 -0.10 -10.76 15.13
CA ASP A 88 0.57 -11.89 15.77
C ASP A 88 1.22 -12.91 14.80
N ALA A 89 1.40 -12.59 13.52
CA ALA A 89 2.02 -13.51 12.54
C ALA A 89 3.55 -13.66 12.69
N GLY A 90 4.07 -13.55 13.92
CA GLY A 90 5.50 -13.48 14.22
C GLY A 90 5.87 -13.91 15.64
N SER A 91 5.33 -15.02 16.13
CA SER A 91 5.98 -15.81 17.19
C SER A 91 5.52 -17.26 17.09
N ASP A 92 6.47 -18.19 17.06
CA ASP A 92 6.22 -19.63 17.04
C ASP A 92 5.14 -20.05 18.07
N GLY A 93 4.06 -20.65 17.56
CA GLY A 93 3.23 -21.55 18.35
C GLY A 93 1.82 -21.07 18.67
N ALA A 94 0.88 -21.99 18.39
CA ALA A 94 -0.42 -22.14 19.02
C ALA A 94 -1.54 -21.15 18.63
N HIS A 95 -2.48 -21.70 17.87
CA HIS A 95 -3.90 -21.40 17.84
C HIS A 95 -4.42 -20.55 19.02
N SER A 96 -4.63 -19.26 18.78
CA SER A 96 -5.69 -18.49 19.44
C SER A 96 -6.39 -17.64 18.39
N ASN A 97 -7.65 -17.98 18.15
CA ASN A 97 -8.55 -17.35 17.19
C ASN A 97 -9.19 -16.10 17.81
N GLU A 98 -8.37 -15.23 18.39
CA GLU A 98 -8.78 -13.90 18.84
C GLU A 98 -7.96 -12.89 18.06
N SER A 99 -8.56 -12.36 16.99
CA SER A 99 -8.02 -11.21 16.28
C SER A 99 -7.80 -10.09 17.28
N ALA A 100 -6.55 -9.74 17.57
CA ALA A 100 -6.22 -8.49 18.23
C ALA A 100 -7.02 -7.34 17.55
N PRO A 101 -7.50 -6.33 18.30
CA PRO A 101 -8.32 -5.24 17.73
C PRO A 101 -7.61 -4.41 16.65
N GLY A 102 -6.30 -4.61 16.47
CA GLY A 102 -5.48 -4.04 15.42
C GLY A 102 -5.28 -4.97 14.21
N GLY A 103 -5.32 -4.38 13.01
CA GLY A 103 -5.00 -5.06 11.75
C GLY A 103 -3.67 -4.59 11.18
N ARG A 104 -3.07 -5.37 10.27
CA ARG A 104 -1.85 -4.99 9.54
C ARG A 104 -1.96 -5.28 8.04
N LEU A 105 -1.77 -4.25 7.23
CA LEU A 105 -1.54 -4.37 5.79
C LEU A 105 -0.03 -4.23 5.51
N SER A 106 0.58 -5.26 4.94
CA SER A 106 1.99 -5.26 4.53
C SER A 106 2.08 -5.12 3.02
N PHE A 107 2.92 -4.21 2.54
CA PHE A 107 3.07 -3.87 1.14
C PHE A 107 4.48 -4.13 0.67
N ASP A 108 4.62 -4.75 -0.49
CA ASP A 108 5.86 -4.90 -1.22
C ASP A 108 5.64 -4.48 -2.66
N LEU A 109 6.29 -3.38 -3.04
CA LEU A 109 6.13 -2.73 -4.33
C LEU A 109 7.42 -2.81 -5.11
N ALA A 110 7.29 -3.09 -6.40
CA ALA A 110 8.36 -2.93 -7.36
C ALA A 110 7.86 -2.16 -8.59
N CYS A 111 8.68 -1.23 -9.07
CA CYS A 111 8.43 -0.57 -10.34
C CYS A 111 9.67 -0.61 -11.22
N ARG A 112 9.49 -1.00 -12.47
CA ARG A 112 10.54 -1.07 -13.49
C ARG A 112 10.18 -0.16 -14.64
N LEU A 113 11.18 0.55 -15.15
CA LEU A 113 11.05 1.40 -16.32
C LEU A 113 12.07 0.90 -17.36
N LYS A 114 11.59 0.55 -18.56
CA LYS A 114 12.35 -0.11 -19.62
C LYS A 114 13.53 0.72 -20.16
N HIS A 115 13.49 2.04 -20.01
CA HIS A 115 14.43 2.97 -20.67
C HIS A 115 15.04 4.06 -19.77
N THR A 116 14.63 4.18 -18.50
CA THR A 116 15.13 5.18 -17.55
C THR A 116 15.00 4.63 -16.14
N ARG A 117 15.94 4.88 -15.23
CA ARG A 117 15.68 4.62 -13.80
C ARG A 117 14.72 5.70 -13.30
N GLY A 118 13.54 5.32 -12.83
CA GLY A 118 12.58 6.27 -12.29
C GLY A 118 11.71 5.57 -11.26
N HIS A 119 11.49 6.27 -10.16
CA HIS A 119 10.74 5.77 -9.02
C HIS A 119 9.27 6.16 -9.22
N VAL A 120 8.36 5.20 -9.13
CA VAL A 120 6.94 5.52 -8.96
C VAL A 120 6.73 5.64 -7.47
N ALA A 121 6.91 6.84 -6.93
CA ALA A 121 6.49 7.11 -5.57
C ALA A 121 4.98 6.87 -5.47
N ALA A 122 4.54 6.27 -4.37
CA ALA A 122 3.13 6.18 -4.06
C ALA A 122 2.75 7.47 -3.32
N GLU A 123 2.08 8.37 -4.03
CA GLU A 123 1.58 9.63 -3.50
C GLU A 123 0.14 9.46 -3.02
N TYR A 124 -0.12 9.88 -1.80
CA TYR A 124 -1.43 9.80 -1.17
C TYR A 124 -1.85 11.16 -0.64
N LYS A 125 -3.15 11.45 -0.72
CA LYS A 125 -3.79 12.49 0.09
C LYS A 125 -4.32 11.87 1.36
N LEU A 126 -4.13 12.57 2.47
CA LEU A 126 -4.77 12.25 3.73
C LEU A 126 -6.29 12.45 3.62
N GLY A 127 -7.08 11.50 4.14
CA GLY A 127 -8.54 11.58 4.19
C GLY A 127 -9.05 12.68 5.12
N GLU A 128 -10.29 13.12 4.93
CA GLU A 128 -10.87 14.23 5.71
C GLU A 128 -10.83 13.96 7.22
N GLY A 129 -10.40 14.96 8.01
CA GLY A 129 -10.30 14.84 9.46
C GLY A 129 -9.16 13.96 9.99
N VAL A 130 -8.30 13.44 9.11
CA VAL A 130 -7.09 12.70 9.51
C VAL A 130 -6.02 13.67 9.96
N GLU A 131 -5.52 13.53 11.18
CA GLU A 131 -4.30 14.17 11.66
C GLU A 131 -3.10 13.27 11.39
N ALA A 132 -1.98 13.85 10.96
CA ALA A 132 -0.79 13.12 10.57
C ALA A 132 0.45 13.69 11.25
N THR A 133 1.24 12.82 11.88
CA THR A 133 2.51 13.19 12.54
C THR A 133 3.63 12.29 12.06
N LEU A 134 4.67 12.89 11.49
CA LEU A 134 5.88 12.18 11.05
C LEU A 134 6.96 12.29 12.13
N ALA A 135 7.39 11.17 12.69
CA ALA A 135 8.46 11.10 13.68
C ALA A 135 9.28 9.83 13.50
N GLY A 136 10.61 9.93 13.54
CA GLY A 136 11.49 8.75 13.43
C GLY A 136 11.39 7.96 12.11
N GLY A 137 10.82 8.55 11.05
CA GLY A 137 10.57 7.87 9.78
C GLY A 137 9.25 7.10 9.72
N GLU A 138 8.44 7.15 10.78
CA GLU A 138 7.09 6.58 10.83
C GLU A 138 6.04 7.69 10.80
N LEU A 139 4.93 7.42 10.13
CA LEU A 139 3.81 8.34 10.01
C LEU A 139 2.61 7.82 10.81
N THR A 140 2.30 8.49 11.91
CA THR A 140 1.10 8.23 12.69
C THR A 140 -0.08 8.98 12.10
N LEU A 141 -1.18 8.27 11.87
CA LEU A 141 -2.44 8.75 11.32
C LEU A 141 -3.56 8.55 12.35
N GLN A 142 -4.27 9.63 12.68
CA GLN A 142 -5.31 9.61 13.70
C GLN A 142 -6.59 10.27 13.20
N ILE A 143 -7.73 9.65 13.52
CA ILE A 143 -9.06 10.23 13.37
C ILE A 143 -9.73 10.22 14.74
N SER A 144 -10.33 11.33 15.16
CA SER A 144 -11.00 11.41 16.47
C SER A 144 -12.05 10.31 16.64
N GLY A 145 -12.01 9.60 17.77
CA GLY A 145 -12.93 8.51 18.08
C GLY A 145 -12.68 7.22 17.29
N ARG A 146 -11.55 7.10 16.58
CA ARG A 146 -11.14 5.90 15.83
C ARG A 146 -9.81 5.36 16.36
N PRO A 147 -9.50 4.08 16.05
CA PRO A 147 -8.17 3.56 16.34
C PRO A 147 -7.11 4.32 15.53
N THR A 148 -5.87 4.32 16.03
CA THR A 148 -4.74 4.98 15.37
C THR A 148 -4.13 4.04 14.35
N ALA A 149 -3.62 4.57 13.24
CA ALA A 149 -2.84 3.80 12.27
C ALA A 149 -1.41 4.35 12.18
N VAL A 150 -0.42 3.47 12.04
CA VAL A 150 0.98 3.84 11.83
C VAL A 150 1.43 3.29 10.49
N VAL A 151 1.95 4.16 9.62
CA VAL A 151 2.65 3.80 8.40
C VAL A 151 4.14 3.75 8.70
N ARG A 152 4.76 2.59 8.49
CA ARG A 152 6.19 2.39 8.77
C ARG A 152 6.91 1.71 7.62
N PRO A 153 8.11 2.18 7.23
CA PRO A 153 8.95 1.47 6.27
C PRO A 153 9.32 0.07 6.75
N VAL A 154 9.46 -0.87 5.81
CA VAL A 154 10.03 -2.19 6.06
C VAL A 154 11.28 -2.36 5.20
N GLY A 155 12.35 -2.85 5.82
CA GLY A 155 13.58 -3.18 5.11
C GLY A 155 13.39 -4.42 4.24
N ILE A 156 13.86 -4.35 2.99
CA ILE A 156 13.98 -5.52 2.11
C ILE A 156 15.46 -5.75 1.88
N GLU A 157 15.92 -6.98 2.08
CA GLU A 157 17.32 -7.34 1.85
C GLU A 157 17.74 -6.98 0.41
N GLY A 158 18.88 -6.29 0.28
CA GLY A 158 19.43 -5.87 -1.02
C GLY A 158 18.73 -4.68 -1.69
N HIS A 159 17.76 -4.04 -1.02
CA HIS A 159 16.99 -2.92 -1.57
C HIS A 159 16.91 -1.74 -0.60
N PRO A 160 16.69 -0.50 -1.08
CA PRO A 160 16.54 0.65 -0.20
C PRO A 160 15.27 0.54 0.65
N THR A 161 15.37 0.90 1.92
CA THR A 161 14.20 1.07 2.78
C THR A 161 13.31 2.19 2.25
N ALA A 162 11.98 2.02 2.31
CA ALA A 162 11.06 3.08 1.95
C ALA A 162 11.28 4.33 2.82
N GLN A 163 11.13 5.50 2.23
CA GLN A 163 11.08 6.79 2.91
C GLN A 163 9.64 7.27 2.94
N VAL A 164 9.26 7.84 4.08
CA VAL A 164 7.96 8.50 4.27
C VAL A 164 8.20 9.99 4.33
N MET A 165 7.57 10.72 3.43
CA MET A 165 7.57 12.19 3.42
C MET A 165 6.15 12.69 3.64
N LEU A 166 6.02 13.75 4.44
CA LEU A 166 4.76 14.43 4.71
C LEU A 166 4.91 15.91 4.34
N ALA A 167 4.08 16.39 3.43
CA ALA A 167 3.99 17.78 3.05
C ALA A 167 2.51 18.19 3.01
N ASP A 168 2.11 19.03 3.96
CA ASP A 168 0.72 19.43 4.20
C ASP A 168 -0.24 18.23 4.34
N ARG A 169 -1.04 17.98 3.30
CA ARG A 169 -2.03 16.91 3.20
C ARG A 169 -1.58 15.76 2.31
N SER A 170 -0.35 15.82 1.81
CA SER A 170 0.23 14.87 0.87
C SER A 170 1.28 14.01 1.59
N VAL A 171 1.15 12.70 1.41
CA VAL A 171 2.08 11.69 1.90
C VAL A 171 2.74 11.04 0.70
N VAL A 172 4.07 10.94 0.71
CA VAL A 172 4.82 10.28 -0.34
C VAL A 172 5.59 9.12 0.26
N LEU A 173 5.33 7.92 -0.27
CA LEU A 173 6.08 6.70 0.04
C LEU A 173 6.96 6.37 -1.17
N ALA A 174 8.27 6.47 -1.01
CA ALA A 174 9.23 6.28 -2.09
C ALA A 174 10.40 5.40 -1.65
N PRO A 175 11.13 4.76 -2.58
CA PRO A 175 12.42 4.15 -2.29
C PRO A 175 13.38 5.18 -1.66
N GLY A 176 14.14 4.78 -0.64
CA GLY A 176 15.25 5.57 -0.16
C GLY A 176 16.33 5.78 -1.23
N GLU A 177 17.10 6.86 -1.07
CA GLU A 177 18.21 7.16 -1.97
C GLU A 177 19.23 6.00 -2.02
N ARG A 178 19.87 5.81 -3.18
CA ARG A 178 21.01 4.89 -3.45
C ARG A 178 20.72 3.46 -3.94
N SER A 179 19.62 3.18 -4.65
CA SER A 179 19.50 1.88 -5.34
C SER A 179 20.18 1.88 -6.71
N GLU A 180 21.19 1.04 -6.90
CA GLU A 180 21.60 0.58 -8.22
C GLU A 180 20.77 -0.65 -8.60
N GLY A 181 19.61 -0.45 -9.24
CA GLY A 181 18.74 -1.57 -9.65
C GLY A 181 17.27 -1.18 -9.82
N ASP A 182 16.43 -2.19 -10.02
CA ASP A 182 14.97 -2.03 -10.00
C ASP A 182 14.53 -1.60 -8.60
N PRO A 183 13.90 -0.43 -8.42
CA PRO A 183 13.44 -0.01 -7.12
C PRO A 183 12.34 -0.96 -6.63
N ARG A 184 12.65 -1.66 -5.54
CA ARG A 184 11.70 -2.43 -4.72
C ARG A 184 11.73 -1.83 -3.32
N TRP A 185 10.57 -1.69 -2.71
CA TRP A 185 10.44 -1.13 -1.37
C TRP A 185 9.19 -1.66 -0.69
N ALA A 186 9.22 -1.72 0.64
CA ALA A 186 8.12 -2.21 1.44
C ALA A 186 7.76 -1.23 2.57
N PHE A 187 6.51 -1.30 2.98
CA PHE A 187 6.00 -0.59 4.15
C PHE A 187 4.81 -1.36 4.74
N GLU A 188 4.42 -1.01 5.96
CA GLU A 188 3.23 -1.53 6.62
C GLU A 188 2.31 -0.39 7.03
N ILE A 189 1.01 -0.67 7.08
CA ILE A 189 0.01 0.12 7.79
C ILE A 189 -0.53 -0.76 8.92
N VAL A 190 -0.34 -0.30 10.17
CA VAL A 190 -0.73 -1.06 11.37
C VAL A 190 -1.72 -0.25 12.18
N ALA A 191 -2.87 -0.84 12.50
CA ALA A 191 -3.85 -0.23 13.40
C ALA A 191 -3.63 -0.70 14.84
N SER A 192 -3.82 0.19 15.81
CA SER A 192 -3.87 -0.09 17.24
C SER A 192 -5.27 -0.48 17.71
#